data_AF-A0A8C0L857-F1
#
_entry.id   AF-A0A8C0L857-F1
#
_cell.length_a   1.000
_cell.length_b   1.000
_cell.length_c   1.000
_cell.angle_alpha   90.00
_cell.angle_beta   90.00
_cell.angle_gamma   90.00
#
_symmetry.space_group_name_H-M   'P 1'
#
loop_
_entity.id
_entity.type
_entity.pdbx_description
1 polymer ?
#
loop_
_entity_poly.entity_id
_entity_poly.type
_entity_poly.pdbx_seq_one_letter_code
_entity_poly.pdbx_strand_id
1 'polypeptide(L)'
;MHPLDVVKTRFQIQRCATDPNSYKSLGDSFRTIFRREGLFGFYKGVLPPILAETPKRAVKQPSTMSYARHIIKTEGLGLQGLNKGFTATLGRHGVFNMVYFGFYYNVKNIIPVNKDPTLEFLRKFGIGLLSGTIASVINIPFDVAKSRIQGPQPVPGQIKYRTCFKTMATVYQEEGFLALYKGLLPKIMRLGPGGAVMLLVYEYTYSWLQKNW
;
A
#
# COMPACT_ATOMS: atom_id res chain seq x y z
N MET A 1 2.83 -8.79 -8.45
CA MET A 1 3.03 -9.77 -7.37
C MET A 1 4.53 -9.90 -7.13
N HIS A 2 4.93 -9.80 -5.87
CA HIS A 2 6.34 -9.82 -5.44
C HIS A 2 6.86 -11.27 -5.49
N PRO A 3 8.18 -11.54 -5.59
CA PRO A 3 8.75 -12.89 -5.43
C PRO A 3 8.26 -13.64 -4.18
N LEU A 4 7.85 -12.91 -3.13
CA LEU A 4 7.23 -13.46 -1.91
C LEU A 4 5.89 -14.16 -2.17
N ASP A 5 5.14 -13.71 -3.19
CA ASP A 5 3.86 -14.32 -3.55
C ASP A 5 4.10 -15.72 -4.12
N VAL A 6 5.12 -15.92 -4.97
CA VAL A 6 5.46 -17.23 -5.55
C VAL A 6 5.88 -18.23 -4.48
N VAL A 7 6.68 -17.80 -3.51
CA VAL A 7 7.08 -18.65 -2.39
C VAL A 7 5.87 -19.05 -1.56
N LYS A 8 4.95 -18.11 -1.31
CA LYS A 8 3.69 -18.39 -0.60
C LYS A 8 2.80 -19.35 -1.38
N THR A 9 2.63 -19.18 -2.70
CA THR A 9 1.80 -20.09 -3.50
C THR A 9 2.39 -21.49 -3.57
N ARG A 10 3.72 -21.63 -3.77
CA ARG A 10 4.38 -22.95 -3.80
C ARG A 10 4.30 -23.65 -2.44
N PHE A 11 4.42 -22.91 -1.34
CA PHE A 11 4.25 -23.44 0.01
C PHE A 11 2.79 -23.87 0.29
N GLN A 12 1.80 -23.09 -0.19
CA GLN A 12 0.37 -23.42 -0.04
C GLN A 12 -0.12 -24.56 -0.94
N ILE A 13 0.51 -24.79 -2.09
CA ILE A 13 0.17 -25.89 -3.03
C ILE A 13 0.67 -27.25 -2.52
N GLN A 14 1.61 -27.27 -1.57
CA GLN A 14 2.12 -28.50 -0.97
C GLN A 14 1.02 -29.19 -0.14
N ARG A 15 0.51 -30.33 -0.62
CA ARG A 15 -0.63 -31.04 -0.02
C ARG A 15 -0.26 -32.11 1.02
N CYS A 16 1.01 -32.52 1.11
CA CYS A 16 1.49 -33.50 2.09
C CYS A 16 2.91 -33.16 2.59
N ALA A 17 3.20 -33.51 3.84
CA ALA A 17 4.51 -33.34 4.48
C ALA A 17 5.51 -34.47 4.14
N THR A 18 5.10 -35.44 3.30
CA THR A 18 5.82 -36.68 2.98
C THR A 18 6.38 -36.71 1.55
N ASP A 19 6.59 -35.56 0.89
CA ASP A 19 7.32 -35.49 -0.37
C ASP A 19 8.83 -35.25 -0.14
N PRO A 20 9.75 -35.92 -0.87
CA PRO A 20 11.20 -35.69 -0.76
C PRO A 20 11.65 -34.27 -1.18
N ASN A 21 10.73 -33.47 -1.74
CA ASN A 21 10.91 -32.07 -2.12
C ASN A 21 10.05 -31.10 -1.28
N SER A 22 9.60 -31.54 -0.09
CA SER A 22 8.83 -30.73 0.86
C SER A 22 9.65 -29.59 1.44
N TYR A 23 9.08 -28.39 1.48
CA TYR A 23 9.72 -27.21 2.05
C TYR A 23 9.48 -27.13 3.55
N LYS A 24 10.55 -27.10 4.37
CA LYS A 24 10.44 -27.11 5.83
C LYS A 24 10.11 -25.72 6.42
N SER A 25 10.48 -24.65 5.73
CA SER A 25 10.21 -23.27 6.15
C SER A 25 10.21 -22.29 4.97
N LEU A 26 9.63 -21.10 5.15
CA LEU A 26 9.67 -20.00 4.17
C LEU A 26 11.11 -19.67 3.73
N GLY A 27 12.07 -19.66 4.67
CA GLY A 27 13.48 -19.40 4.37
C GLY A 27 14.15 -20.54 3.59
N ASP A 28 13.77 -21.79 3.88
CA ASP A 28 14.24 -22.98 3.19
C ASP A 28 13.70 -23.06 1.75
N SER A 29 12.45 -22.61 1.53
CA SER A 29 11.89 -22.42 0.19
C SER A 29 12.69 -21.40 -0.63
N PHE A 30 12.99 -20.24 -0.05
CA PHE A 30 13.81 -19.22 -0.72
C PHE A 30 15.19 -19.75 -1.11
N ARG A 31 15.88 -20.41 -0.16
CA ARG A 31 17.23 -20.94 -0.38
C ARG A 31 17.24 -22.06 -1.43
N THR A 32 16.26 -22.96 -1.37
CA THR A 32 16.14 -24.10 -2.28
C THR A 32 15.77 -23.67 -3.69
N ILE A 33 14.86 -22.71 -3.86
CA ILE A 33 14.49 -22.15 -5.17
C ILE A 33 15.71 -21.45 -5.80
N PHE A 34 16.43 -20.64 -5.02
CA PHE A 34 17.62 -19.94 -5.51
C PHE A 34 18.74 -20.91 -5.92
N ARG A 35 18.98 -21.98 -5.14
CA ARG A 35 20.01 -23.00 -5.47
C ARG A 35 19.64 -23.91 -6.63
N ARG A 36 18.36 -24.24 -6.83
CA ARG A 36 17.93 -25.21 -7.86
C ARG A 36 17.56 -24.55 -9.19
N GLU A 37 16.92 -23.39 -9.16
CA GLU A 37 16.36 -22.73 -10.36
C GLU A 37 17.02 -21.38 -10.66
N GLY A 38 17.91 -20.88 -9.79
CA GLY A 38 18.53 -19.56 -9.92
C GLY A 38 17.54 -18.40 -9.74
N LEU A 39 17.98 -17.19 -10.07
CA LEU A 39 17.16 -15.97 -10.00
C LEU A 39 15.88 -16.04 -10.83
N PHE A 40 15.90 -16.73 -11.98
CA PHE A 40 14.75 -16.86 -12.88
C PHE A 40 13.67 -17.83 -12.37
N GLY A 41 13.98 -18.72 -11.42
CA GLY A 41 13.00 -19.62 -10.79
C GLY A 41 11.87 -18.89 -10.07
N PHE A 42 12.18 -17.72 -9.48
CA PHE A 42 11.20 -16.85 -8.84
C PHE A 42 10.24 -16.18 -9.84
N TYR A 43 10.61 -16.08 -11.11
CA TYR A 43 9.80 -15.46 -12.17
C TYR A 43 9.04 -16.47 -13.03
N LYS A 44 9.46 -17.74 -13.06
CA LYS A 44 8.83 -18.80 -13.87
C LYS A 44 7.37 -19.08 -13.48
N GLY A 45 7.00 -18.88 -12.21
CA GLY A 45 5.60 -18.98 -11.73
C GLY A 45 4.77 -17.70 -11.90
N VAL A 46 5.40 -16.59 -12.31
CA VAL A 46 4.76 -15.27 -12.51
C VAL A 46 4.26 -15.12 -13.95
N LEU A 47 4.96 -15.71 -14.91
CA LEU A 47 4.61 -15.63 -16.33
C LEU A 47 3.22 -16.20 -16.65
N PRO A 48 2.83 -17.41 -16.19
CA PRO A 48 1.55 -18.01 -16.56
C PRO A 48 0.34 -17.23 -16.03
N PRO A 49 0.30 -16.78 -14.76
CA PRO A 49 -0.77 -15.91 -14.27
C PRO A 49 -0.81 -14.56 -14.97
N ILE A 50 0.33 -13.95 -15.31
CA ILE A 50 0.33 -12.69 -16.06
C ILE A 50 -0.22 -12.92 -17.47
N LEU A 51 0.27 -13.92 -18.20
CA LEU A 51 -0.19 -14.19 -19.57
C LEU A 51 -1.64 -14.68 -19.62
N ALA A 52 -2.15 -15.34 -18.57
CA ALA A 52 -3.53 -15.84 -18.54
C ALA A 52 -4.52 -14.85 -17.90
N GLU A 53 -4.16 -14.20 -16.79
CA GLU A 53 -5.05 -13.29 -16.07
C GLU A 53 -5.03 -11.88 -16.63
N THR A 54 -3.91 -11.39 -17.18
CA THR A 54 -3.84 -10.02 -17.71
C THR A 54 -4.75 -9.83 -18.93
N PRO A 55 -4.77 -10.72 -19.95
CA PRO A 55 -5.74 -10.60 -21.04
C PRO A 55 -7.16 -10.90 -20.57
N LYS A 56 -7.38 -11.86 -19.66
CA LYS A 56 -8.72 -12.11 -19.09
C LYS A 56 -9.26 -10.90 -18.33
N ARG A 57 -8.43 -10.19 -17.57
CA ARG A 57 -8.81 -8.95 -16.89
C ARG A 57 -8.98 -7.79 -17.88
N ALA A 58 -8.14 -7.68 -18.90
CA ALA A 58 -8.26 -6.65 -19.93
C ALA A 58 -9.54 -6.79 -20.76
N VAL A 59 -9.95 -8.02 -21.10
CA VAL A 59 -11.17 -8.29 -21.87
C VAL A 59 -12.43 -8.22 -21.00
N LYS A 60 -12.32 -8.61 -19.72
CA LYS A 60 -13.48 -8.74 -18.82
C LYS A 60 -13.70 -7.55 -17.91
N GLN A 61 -12.81 -6.56 -17.88
CA GLN A 61 -13.07 -5.30 -17.19
C GLN A 61 -13.94 -4.40 -18.07
N PRO A 62 -15.22 -4.18 -17.75
CA PRO A 62 -15.98 -3.16 -18.44
C PRO A 62 -15.30 -1.80 -18.27
N SER A 63 -15.45 -0.95 -19.30
CA SER A 63 -14.98 0.43 -19.27
C SER A 63 -15.34 1.11 -17.95
N THR A 64 -14.45 1.95 -17.42
CA THR A 64 -14.69 2.74 -16.19
C THR A 64 -16.03 3.48 -16.25
N MET A 65 -16.40 3.98 -17.44
CA MET A 65 -17.70 4.62 -17.67
C MET A 65 -18.88 3.64 -17.57
N SER A 66 -18.70 2.40 -18.04
CA SER A 66 -19.70 1.34 -17.93
C SER A 66 -19.88 0.91 -16.47
N TYR A 67 -18.79 0.78 -15.70
CA TYR A 67 -18.86 0.54 -14.26
C TYR A 67 -19.49 1.70 -13.50
N ALA A 68 -19.15 2.94 -13.82
CA ALA A 68 -19.77 4.12 -13.20
C ALA A 68 -21.28 4.16 -13.49
N ARG A 69 -21.70 3.92 -14.74
CA ARG A 69 -23.12 3.81 -15.09
C ARG A 69 -23.81 2.64 -14.39
N HIS A 70 -23.12 1.51 -14.22
CA HIS A 70 -23.64 0.36 -13.48
C HIS A 70 -23.86 0.70 -12.00
N ILE A 71 -22.87 1.31 -11.33
CA ILE A 71 -22.96 1.76 -9.93
C ILE A 71 -24.07 2.79 -9.76
N ILE A 72 -24.20 3.75 -10.69
CA ILE A 72 -25.29 4.74 -10.68
C ILE A 72 -26.66 4.06 -10.79
N LYS A 73 -26.78 3.00 -11.60
CA LYS A 73 -28.03 2.24 -11.77
C LYS A 73 -28.35 1.33 -10.58
N THR A 74 -27.34 0.75 -9.91
CA THR A 74 -27.53 -0.21 -8.81
C THR A 74 -27.56 0.45 -7.43
N GLU A 75 -26.68 1.42 -7.17
CA GLU A 75 -26.51 2.08 -5.87
C GLU A 75 -26.93 3.57 -5.89
N GLY A 76 -27.28 4.13 -7.05
CA GLY A 76 -27.74 5.51 -7.21
C GLY A 76 -26.62 6.56 -7.33
N LEU A 77 -27.02 7.81 -7.61
CA LEU A 77 -26.16 8.99 -7.54
C LEU A 77 -26.18 9.54 -6.11
N GLY A 78 -25.04 9.48 -5.41
CA GLY A 78 -24.91 10.07 -4.07
C GLY A 78 -23.89 9.40 -3.17
N LEU A 79 -23.96 9.71 -1.87
CA LEU A 79 -23.07 9.18 -0.83
C LEU A 79 -23.23 7.67 -0.58
N GLN A 80 -24.30 7.06 -1.09
CA GLN A 80 -24.58 5.63 -0.98
C GLN A 80 -24.00 4.81 -2.15
N GLY A 81 -23.82 5.42 -3.33
CA GLY A 81 -23.28 4.79 -4.54
C GLY A 81 -21.96 5.41 -4.98
N LEU A 82 -21.97 6.28 -5.99
CA LEU A 82 -20.74 6.81 -6.61
C LEU A 82 -19.80 7.56 -5.65
N ASN A 83 -20.36 8.31 -4.68
CA ASN A 83 -19.57 9.09 -3.69
C ASN A 83 -19.34 8.33 -2.37
N LYS A 84 -19.50 7.01 -2.37
CA LYS A 84 -19.27 6.16 -1.20
C LYS A 84 -17.82 6.25 -0.76
N GLY A 85 -17.61 6.63 0.50
CA GLY A 85 -16.27 6.83 1.07
C GLY A 85 -15.59 8.15 0.66
N PHE A 86 -16.31 9.11 0.07
CA PHE A 86 -15.80 10.45 -0.17
C PHE A 86 -15.37 11.15 1.12
N THR A 87 -16.20 11.08 2.17
CA THR A 87 -15.89 11.63 3.51
C THR A 87 -14.67 10.98 4.15
N ALA A 88 -14.51 9.66 4.00
CA ALA A 88 -13.32 8.95 4.46
C ALA A 88 -12.07 9.34 3.67
N THR A 89 -12.22 9.64 2.37
CA THR A 89 -11.13 10.10 1.52
C THR A 89 -10.71 11.53 1.88
N LEU A 90 -11.66 12.44 2.10
CA LEU A 90 -11.39 13.78 2.60
C LEU A 90 -10.71 13.75 3.97
N GLY A 91 -11.23 12.94 4.91
CA GLY A 91 -10.63 12.76 6.23
C GLY A 91 -9.18 12.27 6.14
N ARG A 92 -8.92 11.26 5.30
CA ARG A 92 -7.57 10.77 5.02
C ARG A 92 -6.64 11.89 4.50
N HIS A 93 -7.05 12.62 3.46
CA HIS A 93 -6.18 13.66 2.88
C HIS A 93 -5.97 14.85 3.83
N GLY A 94 -7.03 15.27 4.53
CA GLY A 94 -6.97 16.35 5.50
C GLY A 94 -6.05 16.01 6.67
N VAL A 95 -6.24 14.84 7.28
CA VAL A 95 -5.43 14.39 8.42
C VAL A 95 -3.98 14.15 8.02
N PHE A 96 -3.73 13.51 6.88
CA PHE A 96 -2.38 13.29 6.39
C PHE A 96 -1.64 14.63 6.17
N ASN A 97 -2.25 15.57 5.45
CA ASN A 97 -1.61 16.86 5.17
C ASN A 97 -1.41 17.68 6.44
N MET A 98 -2.40 17.72 7.34
CA MET A 98 -2.30 18.45 8.60
C MET A 98 -1.13 17.95 9.45
N VAL A 99 -1.03 16.63 9.64
CA VAL A 99 0.04 16.04 10.44
C VAL A 99 1.39 16.18 9.73
N TYR A 100 1.46 15.92 8.42
CA TYR A 100 2.69 16.00 7.66
C TYR A 100 3.29 17.42 7.69
N PHE A 101 2.49 18.44 7.34
CA PHE A 101 2.96 19.82 7.36
C PHE A 101 3.20 20.32 8.79
N GLY A 102 2.33 19.98 9.74
CA GLY A 102 2.49 20.34 11.15
C GLY A 102 3.81 19.84 11.73
N PHE A 103 4.15 18.57 11.50
CA PHE A 103 5.44 18.01 11.93
C PHE A 103 6.60 18.60 11.14
N TYR A 104 6.46 18.73 9.82
CA TYR A 104 7.53 19.25 8.96
C TYR A 104 7.96 20.66 9.38
N TYR A 105 7.02 21.57 9.64
CA TYR A 105 7.34 22.93 10.08
C TYR A 105 7.92 22.97 11.50
N ASN A 106 7.39 22.17 12.43
CA ASN A 106 7.95 22.09 13.79
C ASN A 106 9.40 21.60 13.77
N VAL A 107 9.69 20.54 13.03
CA VAL A 107 11.05 19.97 12.96
C VAL A 107 12.00 20.88 12.17
N LYS A 108 11.52 21.54 11.11
CA LYS A 108 12.30 22.53 10.36
C LYS A 108 12.75 23.71 11.22
N ASN A 109 11.93 24.13 12.19
CA ASN A 109 12.25 25.24 13.10
C ASN A 109 13.27 24.84 14.18
N ILE A 110 13.32 23.57 14.58
CA ILE A 110 14.24 23.07 15.61
C ILE A 110 15.64 22.81 15.04
N ILE A 111 15.73 22.36 13.79
CA ILE A 111 17.01 21.98 13.19
C ILE A 111 17.55 23.17 12.36
N PRO A 112 18.74 23.71 12.66
CA PRO A 112 19.34 24.80 11.89
C PRO A 112 19.76 24.34 10.50
N VAL A 113 19.68 25.24 9.52
CA VAL A 113 20.02 24.96 8.12
C VAL A 113 21.53 24.82 7.97
N ASN A 114 21.98 23.70 7.42
CA ASN A 114 23.38 23.50 7.08
C ASN A 114 23.67 24.05 5.68
N LYS A 115 24.87 24.61 5.50
CA LYS A 115 25.33 25.17 4.21
C LYS A 115 25.70 24.09 3.18
N ASP A 116 26.01 22.87 3.64
CA ASP A 116 26.36 21.75 2.76
C ASP A 116 25.10 21.17 2.07
N PRO A 117 25.05 21.13 0.73
CA PRO A 117 23.88 20.67 -0.02
C PRO A 117 23.48 19.21 0.30
N THR A 118 24.47 18.32 0.44
CA THR A 118 24.25 16.89 0.73
C THR A 118 23.75 16.67 2.15
N LEU A 119 24.30 17.40 3.13
CA LEU A 119 23.87 17.33 4.52
C LEU A 119 22.48 17.96 4.71
N GLU A 120 22.20 19.07 4.02
CA GLU A 120 20.87 19.69 4.05
C GLU A 120 19.80 18.78 3.43
N PHE A 121 20.17 18.07 2.36
CA PHE A 121 19.30 17.08 1.73
C PHE A 121 19.05 15.86 2.63
N LEU A 122 20.10 15.26 3.21
CA LEU A 122 19.94 14.13 4.14
C LEU A 122 19.10 14.50 5.36
N ARG A 123 19.27 15.73 5.85
CA ARG A 123 18.44 16.32 6.90
C ARG A 123 16.98 16.42 6.46
N LYS A 124 16.68 17.02 5.30
CA LYS A 124 15.32 17.10 4.74
C LYS A 124 14.70 15.71 4.55
N PHE A 125 15.49 14.73 4.11
CA PHE A 125 15.07 13.35 3.94
C PHE A 125 14.73 12.68 5.27
N GLY A 126 15.58 12.82 6.29
CA GLY A 126 15.33 12.29 7.63
C GLY A 126 14.09 12.91 8.28
N ILE A 127 13.93 14.24 8.14
CA ILE A 127 12.72 14.95 8.60
C ILE A 127 11.48 14.44 7.86
N GLY A 128 11.56 14.25 6.54
CA GLY A 128 10.47 13.74 5.71
C GLY A 128 10.08 12.30 6.04
N LEU A 129 11.05 11.43 6.35
CA LEU A 129 10.80 10.06 6.81
C LEU A 129 10.12 10.03 8.18
N LEU A 130 10.60 10.84 9.13
CA LEU A 130 10.04 10.89 10.47
C LEU A 130 8.62 11.47 10.46
N SER A 131 8.43 12.62 9.78
CA SER A 131 7.11 13.24 9.62
C SER A 131 6.16 12.33 8.84
N GLY A 132 6.63 11.67 7.79
CA GLY A 132 5.85 10.71 7.01
C GLY A 132 5.44 9.46 7.79
N THR A 133 6.29 9.00 8.71
CA THR A 133 5.98 7.86 9.60
C THR A 133 4.91 8.24 10.62
N ILE A 134 5.06 9.39 11.29
CA ILE A 134 4.08 9.88 12.27
C ILE A 134 2.75 10.20 11.61
N ALA A 135 2.78 10.88 10.45
CA ALA A 135 1.60 11.12 9.63
C ALA A 135 0.94 9.81 9.20
N SER A 136 1.73 8.78 8.90
CA SER A 136 1.19 7.47 8.55
C SER A 136 0.48 6.80 9.73
N VAL A 137 1.05 6.83 10.93
CA VAL A 137 0.43 6.27 12.15
C VAL A 137 -0.95 6.89 12.39
N ILE A 138 -1.04 8.23 12.34
CA ILE A 138 -2.30 8.94 12.58
C ILE A 138 -3.31 8.74 11.43
N ASN A 139 -2.83 8.56 10.20
CA ASN A 139 -3.69 8.42 9.02
C ASN A 139 -4.24 6.99 8.82
N ILE A 140 -3.63 5.97 9.40
CA ILE A 140 -4.00 4.56 9.15
C ILE A 140 -5.43 4.21 9.57
N PRO A 141 -5.97 4.67 10.71
CA PRO A 141 -7.38 4.43 11.05
C PRO A 141 -8.34 4.93 9.96
N PHE A 142 -8.03 6.06 9.31
CA PHE A 142 -8.80 6.59 8.17
C PHE A 142 -8.63 5.73 6.90
N ASP A 143 -7.44 5.15 6.69
CA ASP A 143 -7.19 4.21 5.59
C ASP A 143 -8.01 2.92 5.78
N VAL A 144 -8.08 2.40 7.01
CA VAL A 144 -8.91 1.24 7.35
C VAL A 144 -10.38 1.59 7.12
N ALA A 145 -10.87 2.71 7.65
CA ALA A 145 -12.26 3.13 7.46
C ALA A 145 -12.63 3.27 5.96
N LYS A 146 -11.75 3.90 5.16
CA LYS A 146 -11.93 4.02 3.71
C LYS A 146 -12.02 2.64 3.05
N SER A 147 -11.10 1.73 3.39
CA SER A 147 -11.09 0.38 2.80
C SER A 147 -12.32 -0.45 3.16
N ARG A 148 -12.91 -0.25 4.35
CA ARG A 148 -14.15 -0.92 4.79
C ARG A 148 -15.41 -0.32 4.17
N ILE A 149 -15.43 0.99 3.92
CA ILE A 149 -16.56 1.67 3.25
C ILE A 149 -16.57 1.40 1.75
N GLN A 150 -15.41 1.47 1.09
CA GLN A 150 -15.27 1.25 -0.36
C GLN A 150 -15.16 -0.24 -0.73
N GLY A 151 -14.81 -1.09 0.25
CA GLY A 151 -14.77 -2.54 0.08
C GLY A 151 -16.15 -3.20 0.06
N PRO A 152 -16.20 -4.51 -0.24
CA PRO A 152 -17.44 -5.28 -0.19
C PRO A 152 -18.03 -5.25 1.22
N GLN A 153 -19.35 -5.03 1.30
CA GLN A 153 -20.06 -5.07 2.58
C GLN A 153 -20.16 -6.52 3.09
N PRO A 154 -20.15 -6.75 4.43
CA PRO A 154 -20.17 -8.11 4.99
C PRO A 154 -21.45 -8.89 4.66
N VAL A 155 -22.57 -8.19 4.49
CA VAL A 155 -23.87 -8.79 4.17
C VAL A 155 -24.39 -8.14 2.89
N PRO A 156 -24.70 -8.92 1.83
CA PRO A 156 -25.33 -8.41 0.62
C PRO A 156 -26.65 -7.69 0.96
N GLY A 157 -26.79 -6.42 0.54
CA GLY A 157 -28.01 -5.63 0.76
C GLY A 157 -28.07 -4.81 2.06
N GLN A 158 -27.14 -4.99 3.02
CA GLN A 158 -27.06 -4.13 4.22
C GLN A 158 -25.80 -3.27 4.23
N ILE A 159 -25.98 -1.95 4.30
CA ILE A 159 -24.86 -1.00 4.37
C ILE A 159 -24.44 -0.83 5.83
N LYS A 160 -23.53 -1.71 6.28
CA LYS A 160 -22.96 -1.67 7.64
C LYS A 160 -22.04 -0.46 7.83
N TYR A 161 -21.22 -0.15 6.82
CA TYR A 161 -20.22 0.93 6.87
C TYR A 161 -20.63 2.11 5.98
N ARG A 162 -21.09 3.19 6.60
CA ARG A 162 -21.60 4.40 5.89
C ARG A 162 -20.69 5.61 6.04
N THR A 163 -20.37 5.98 7.27
CA THR A 163 -19.59 7.18 7.60
C THR A 163 -18.25 6.79 8.21
N CYS A 164 -17.23 7.64 8.01
CA CYS A 164 -15.87 7.37 8.46
C CYS A 164 -15.81 7.12 9.97
N PHE A 165 -16.30 8.05 10.80
CA PHE A 165 -16.27 7.93 12.26
C PHE A 165 -17.12 6.77 12.79
N LYS A 166 -18.32 6.55 12.25
CA LYS A 166 -19.16 5.40 12.64
C LYS A 166 -18.47 4.08 12.29
N THR A 167 -17.86 3.99 11.12
CA THR A 167 -17.11 2.80 10.70
C THR A 167 -15.90 2.56 11.60
N MET A 168 -15.15 3.60 11.97
CA MET A 168 -14.05 3.49 12.93
C MET A 168 -14.53 2.99 14.28
N ALA A 169 -15.65 3.53 14.79
CA ALA A 169 -16.24 3.09 16.07
C ALA A 169 -16.71 1.64 16.01
N THR A 170 -17.39 1.22 14.92
CA THR A 170 -17.82 -0.17 14.74
C THR A 170 -16.62 -1.12 14.64
N VAL A 171 -15.58 -0.78 13.88
CA VAL A 171 -14.36 -1.60 13.79
C VAL A 171 -13.67 -1.71 15.14
N TYR A 172 -13.62 -0.63 15.91
CA TYR A 172 -13.06 -0.64 17.27
C TYR A 172 -13.85 -1.55 18.21
N GLN A 173 -15.19 -1.51 18.16
CA GLN A 173 -16.05 -2.33 19.01
C GLN A 173 -16.05 -3.81 18.62
N GLU A 174 -16.00 -4.13 17.32
CA GLU A 174 -16.12 -5.51 16.84
C GLU A 174 -14.78 -6.24 16.69
N GLU A 175 -13.74 -5.55 16.20
CA GLU A 175 -12.43 -6.16 15.92
C GLU A 175 -11.31 -5.68 16.88
N GLY A 176 -11.59 -4.68 17.72
CA GLY A 176 -10.65 -4.12 18.68
C GLY A 176 -9.67 -3.09 18.10
N PHE A 177 -8.83 -2.53 18.99
CA PHE A 177 -7.88 -1.46 18.65
C PHE A 177 -6.84 -1.86 17.58
N LEU A 178 -6.33 -3.09 17.64
CA LEU A 178 -5.33 -3.59 16.69
C LEU A 178 -5.87 -3.64 15.24
N ALA A 179 -7.18 -3.77 15.06
CA ALA A 179 -7.79 -3.82 13.74
C ALA A 179 -7.73 -2.48 13.01
N LEU A 180 -7.73 -1.35 13.72
CA LEU A 180 -7.57 -0.02 13.14
C LEU A 180 -6.16 0.22 12.58
N TYR A 181 -5.16 -0.56 13.03
CA TYR A 181 -3.77 -0.46 12.57
C TYR A 181 -3.33 -1.62 11.66
N LYS A 182 -4.26 -2.50 11.26
CA LYS A 182 -4.02 -3.53 10.23
C LYS A 182 -3.61 -2.84 8.92
N GLY A 183 -2.33 -2.90 8.58
CA GLY A 183 -1.75 -2.24 7.40
C GLY A 183 -0.63 -1.24 7.69
N LEU A 184 -0.36 -0.93 8.97
CA LEU A 184 0.75 -0.05 9.39
C LEU A 184 2.10 -0.57 8.89
N LEU A 185 2.41 -1.83 9.16
CA LEU A 185 3.67 -2.44 8.79
C LEU A 185 3.92 -2.42 7.26
N PRO A 186 2.99 -2.90 6.40
CA PRO A 186 3.12 -2.76 4.95
C PRO A 186 3.30 -1.31 4.48
N LYS A 187 2.65 -0.34 5.13
CA LYS A 187 2.75 1.08 4.75
C LYS A 187 4.13 1.66 5.09
N ILE A 188 4.66 1.38 6.28
CA ILE A 188 6.01 1.80 6.69
C ILE A 188 7.07 1.13 5.80
N MET A 189 6.94 -0.18 5.55
CA MET A 189 7.84 -0.91 4.67
C MET A 189 7.87 -0.36 3.24
N ARG A 190 6.80 0.30 2.78
CA ARG A 190 6.75 0.95 1.46
C ARG A 190 7.41 2.34 1.46
N LEU A 191 7.37 3.06 2.58
CA LEU A 191 7.94 4.42 2.68
C LEU A 191 9.46 4.40 2.55
N GLY A 192 10.15 3.42 3.15
CA GLY A 192 11.61 3.30 3.09
C GLY A 192 12.15 3.15 1.67
N PRO A 193 11.80 2.08 0.94
CA PRO A 193 12.24 1.87 -0.44
C PRO A 193 11.75 2.96 -1.40
N GLY A 194 10.52 3.46 -1.22
CA GLY A 194 10.00 4.56 -2.03
C GLY A 194 10.83 5.84 -1.88
N GLY A 195 11.24 6.15 -0.65
CA GLY A 195 12.18 7.24 -0.37
C GLY A 195 13.55 6.98 -1.01
N ALA A 196 14.11 5.79 -0.84
CA ALA A 196 15.41 5.43 -1.41
C ALA A 196 15.46 5.53 -2.95
N VAL A 197 14.41 5.08 -3.63
CA VAL A 197 14.30 5.21 -5.10
C VAL A 197 14.21 6.67 -5.51
N MET A 198 13.41 7.48 -4.81
CA MET A 198 13.34 8.92 -5.06
C MET A 198 14.71 9.60 -4.89
N LEU A 199 15.46 9.24 -3.84
CA LEU A 199 16.81 9.74 -3.63
C LEU A 199 17.73 9.40 -4.81
N LEU A 200 17.74 8.13 -5.23
CA LEU A 200 18.60 7.66 -6.32
C LEU A 200 18.27 8.35 -7.65
N VAL A 201 16.99 8.52 -7.96
CA VAL A 201 16.54 9.23 -9.17
C VAL A 201 16.91 10.71 -9.10
N TYR A 202 16.79 11.34 -7.94
CA TYR A 202 17.18 12.73 -7.73
C TYR A 202 18.69 12.93 -7.94
N GLU A 203 19.53 12.11 -7.31
CA GLU A 203 20.99 12.19 -7.47
C GLU A 203 21.40 12.01 -8.93
N TYR A 204 20.86 10.99 -9.60
CA TYR A 204 21.14 10.75 -11.01
C TYR A 204 20.74 11.93 -11.89
N THR A 205 19.52 12.46 -11.69
CA THR A 205 19.00 13.58 -12.49
C THR A 205 19.78 14.85 -12.21
N TYR A 206 20.10 15.15 -10.95
CA TYR A 206 20.86 16.32 -10.55
C TYR A 206 22.28 16.29 -11.13
N SER A 207 22.98 15.15 -11.03
CA SER A 207 24.31 14.99 -11.63
C SER A 207 24.30 15.08 -13.15
N TRP A 208 23.23 14.58 -13.80
CA TRP A 208 23.08 14.72 -15.24
C TRP A 208 22.86 16.17 -15.65
N LEU A 209 22.01 16.90 -14.93
CA LEU A 209 21.76 18.32 -15.18
C LEU A 209 23.04 19.14 -15.03
N GLN A 210 23.79 18.98 -13.94
CA GLN A 210 25.05 19.71 -13.72
C GLN A 210 26.13 19.44 -14.78
N LYS A 211 26.09 18.28 -15.46
CA LYS A 211 27.04 17.94 -16.54
C LYS A 211 26.63 18.50 -17.89
N ASN A 212 25.33 18.68 -18.12
CA ASN A 212 24.78 18.98 -19.44
C ASN A 212 24.25 20.42 -19.56
N TRP A 213 24.09 21.12 -18.44
CA TRP A 213 23.70 22.52 -18.34
C TRP A 213 24.44 23.21 -17.19
#